data_AF-A0A5M3WPT6-F1
#
_entry.id   AF-A0A5M3WPT6-F1
#
_cell.length_a   1.000
_cell.length_b   1.000
_cell.length_c   1.000
_cell.angle_alpha   90.00
_cell.angle_beta   90.00
_cell.angle_gamma   90.00
#
_symmetry.space_group_name_H-M   'P 1'
#
loop_
_entity.id
_entity.type
_entity.pdbx_description
1 polymer ?
#
loop_
_entity_poly.entity_id
_entity_poly.type
_entity_poly.pdbx_seq_one_letter_code
_entity_poly.pdbx_strand_id
1 'polypeptide(L)'
;MQNGKRVRGHTLAWHSQQPGWMQSLSGSALRQAMIDHINGVMAHYRGNIFAWDVVNEAFADGSGGGRRSSNLQSTGNDWIEVAFRTARTADPAAKLCYNDYNIENWTAAKTQGVYNMVRDFKQRGVPIDCVGFQAHFNSGSPYNANFRTALSSFAALGVDVQITELDIQGASATTYANVVNDCLAVPRCNGITVWGVRDQDSWRSGDTPLLFSGGNKKPAYTSVLNALNAVPTVSPTPPVSPSPSPSVSPSASFRLRNDGAGRCVDSPNSASANGTLFQIYDCHTNPNQRFSYTSGRQLQILGKCLDSPTGAGSGTRVQLWDCHTNTNQQWNFNSNGTVTNGANNLCLAVTGTSNTSTVTIASCNGSANQRWTRA
;
A
#
# COMPACT_ATOMS: atom_id res chain seq x y z
N MET A 1 -22.35 -3.67 18.53
CA MET A 1 -22.66 -2.23 18.40
C MET A 1 -22.61 -1.45 19.72
N GLN A 2 -23.08 -2.00 20.85
CA GLN A 2 -23.21 -1.29 22.15
C GLN A 2 -22.00 -0.43 22.60
N ASN A 3 -20.77 -0.83 22.28
CA ASN A 3 -19.55 -0.11 22.67
C ASN A 3 -18.93 0.75 21.54
N GLY A 4 -19.72 1.21 20.57
CA GLY A 4 -19.29 2.13 19.51
C GLY A 4 -18.25 1.56 18.53
N LYS A 5 -18.14 0.24 18.42
CA LYS A 5 -17.16 -0.45 17.55
C LYS A 5 -17.82 -0.92 16.26
N ARG A 6 -17.16 -0.66 15.13
CA ARG A 6 -17.46 -1.31 13.84
C ARG A 6 -17.02 -2.77 13.90
N VAL A 7 -17.67 -3.63 13.10
CA VAL A 7 -17.41 -5.07 13.07
C VAL A 7 -16.86 -5.46 11.71
N ARG A 8 -15.75 -6.21 11.70
CA ARG A 8 -15.31 -6.99 10.55
C ARG A 8 -15.86 -8.40 10.70
N GLY A 9 -16.60 -8.88 9.72
CA GLY A 9 -17.08 -10.26 9.70
C GLY A 9 -15.97 -11.19 9.21
N HIS A 10 -15.66 -12.21 10.00
CA HIS A 10 -14.56 -13.14 9.74
C HIS A 10 -15.01 -14.56 10.12
N THR A 11 -15.03 -15.54 9.21
CA THR A 11 -14.87 -15.46 7.75
C THR A 11 -15.93 -16.34 7.08
N LEU A 12 -16.27 -16.08 5.82
CA LEU A 12 -17.40 -16.75 5.15
C LEU A 12 -17.01 -18.05 4.44
N ALA A 13 -15.87 -18.08 3.74
CA ALA A 13 -15.44 -19.26 3.00
C ALA A 13 -13.93 -19.51 3.19
N TRP A 14 -13.62 -20.61 3.86
CA TRP A 14 -12.24 -20.97 4.22
C TRP A 14 -12.08 -22.48 4.30
N HIS A 15 -10.87 -22.97 4.05
CA HIS A 15 -10.54 -24.39 4.11
C HIS A 15 -10.41 -24.90 5.56
N SER A 16 -10.07 -24.03 6.50
CA SER A 16 -9.90 -24.38 7.92
C SER A 16 -11.19 -24.16 8.70
N GLN A 17 -11.26 -24.78 9.89
CA GLN A 17 -12.36 -24.65 10.85
C GLN A 17 -13.76 -24.89 10.27
N GLN A 18 -13.85 -25.63 9.16
CA GLN A 18 -15.12 -26.07 8.60
C GLN A 18 -15.82 -27.03 9.60
N PRO A 19 -17.16 -26.96 9.76
CA PRO A 19 -17.86 -27.97 10.53
C PRO A 19 -17.72 -29.35 9.85
N GLY A 20 -17.77 -30.43 10.63
CA GLY A 20 -17.51 -31.79 10.13
C GLY A 20 -18.35 -32.19 8.91
N TRP A 21 -19.61 -31.74 8.84
CA TRP A 21 -20.47 -31.99 7.69
C TRP A 21 -19.92 -31.34 6.40
N MET A 22 -19.39 -30.12 6.47
CA MET A 22 -18.84 -29.42 5.29
C MET A 22 -17.49 -30.03 4.86
N GLN A 23 -16.67 -30.49 5.81
CA GLN A 23 -15.42 -31.20 5.51
C GLN A 23 -15.66 -32.47 4.67
N SER A 24 -16.82 -33.11 4.87
CA SER A 24 -17.20 -34.34 4.13
C SER A 24 -17.76 -34.08 2.72
N LEU A 25 -18.07 -32.82 2.39
CA LEU A 25 -18.61 -32.46 1.08
C LEU A 25 -17.50 -32.22 0.05
N SER A 26 -17.85 -32.42 -1.23
CA SER A 26 -17.02 -32.09 -2.38
C SER A 26 -17.88 -31.69 -3.59
N GLY A 27 -17.23 -31.28 -4.68
CA GLY A 27 -17.89 -30.99 -5.96
C GLY A 27 -19.01 -29.95 -5.87
N SER A 28 -20.11 -30.18 -6.57
CA SER A 28 -21.27 -29.28 -6.62
C SER A 28 -21.98 -29.14 -5.29
N ALA A 29 -22.05 -30.20 -4.47
CA ALA A 29 -22.68 -30.16 -3.16
C ALA A 29 -21.93 -29.21 -2.21
N LEU A 30 -20.60 -29.27 -2.18
CA LEU A 30 -19.79 -28.31 -1.43
C LEU A 30 -19.92 -26.89 -1.99
N ARG A 31 -19.93 -26.74 -3.32
CA ARG A 31 -20.10 -25.44 -3.95
C ARG A 31 -21.42 -24.77 -3.53
N GLN A 32 -22.51 -25.52 -3.52
CA GLN A 32 -23.81 -25.02 -3.08
C GLN A 32 -23.80 -24.72 -1.58
N ALA A 33 -23.23 -25.59 -0.75
CA ALA A 33 -23.13 -25.34 0.68
C ALA A 33 -22.34 -24.06 1.02
N MET A 34 -21.28 -23.75 0.25
CA MET A 34 -20.54 -22.48 0.38
C MET A 34 -21.45 -21.27 0.06
N ILE A 35 -22.21 -21.34 -1.02
CA ILE A 35 -23.14 -20.28 -1.43
C ILE A 35 -24.23 -20.07 -0.36
N ASP A 36 -24.82 -21.17 0.13
CA ASP A 36 -25.87 -21.14 1.15
C ASP A 36 -25.34 -20.56 2.47
N HIS A 37 -24.12 -20.93 2.87
CA HIS A 37 -23.47 -20.39 4.06
C HIS A 37 -23.24 -18.87 3.94
N ILE A 38 -22.68 -18.41 2.81
CA ILE A 38 -22.48 -16.98 2.55
C ILE A 38 -23.81 -16.22 2.65
N ASN A 39 -24.85 -16.71 1.97
CA ASN A 39 -26.16 -16.07 1.98
C ASN A 39 -26.77 -16.05 3.39
N GLY A 40 -26.76 -17.17 4.12
CA GLY A 40 -27.35 -17.27 5.45
C GLY A 40 -26.68 -16.34 6.47
N VAL A 41 -25.34 -16.36 6.54
CA VAL A 41 -24.58 -15.53 7.48
C VAL A 41 -24.72 -14.05 7.13
N MET A 42 -24.54 -13.68 5.85
CA MET A 42 -24.61 -12.26 5.45
C MET A 42 -26.04 -11.72 5.55
N ALA A 43 -27.07 -12.51 5.26
CA ALA A 43 -28.46 -12.10 5.46
C ALA A 43 -28.76 -11.80 6.93
N HIS A 44 -28.24 -12.62 7.85
CA HIS A 44 -28.43 -12.42 9.28
C HIS A 44 -27.81 -11.10 9.77
N TYR A 45 -26.63 -10.73 9.26
CA TYR A 45 -25.90 -9.53 9.69
C TYR A 45 -26.01 -8.33 8.75
N ARG A 46 -26.91 -8.38 7.77
CA ARG A 46 -27.01 -7.41 6.69
C ARG A 46 -27.04 -5.97 7.20
N GLY A 47 -26.22 -5.11 6.62
CA GLY A 47 -26.13 -3.68 6.97
C GLY A 47 -25.43 -3.36 8.30
N ASN A 48 -25.00 -4.37 9.08
CA ASN A 48 -24.34 -4.17 10.37
C ASN A 48 -22.82 -4.44 10.33
N ILE A 49 -22.29 -4.86 9.18
CA ILE A 49 -20.89 -5.26 9.02
C ILE A 49 -20.15 -4.23 8.17
N PHE A 50 -19.03 -3.74 8.68
CA PHE A 50 -18.18 -2.77 7.98
C PHE A 50 -17.43 -3.41 6.80
N ALA A 51 -16.87 -4.60 7.02
CA ALA A 51 -16.15 -5.37 6.01
C ALA A 51 -16.29 -6.87 6.30
N TRP A 52 -16.37 -7.68 5.26
CA TRP A 52 -16.35 -9.15 5.33
C TRP A 52 -15.07 -9.69 4.77
N ASP A 53 -14.39 -10.57 5.51
CA ASP A 53 -13.42 -11.50 4.92
C ASP A 53 -14.23 -12.61 4.24
N VAL A 54 -14.52 -12.41 2.94
CA VAL A 54 -15.37 -13.33 2.16
C VAL A 54 -14.64 -14.64 1.95
N VAL A 55 -13.37 -14.56 1.57
CA VAL A 55 -12.50 -15.73 1.40
C VAL A 55 -11.24 -15.52 2.23
N ASN A 56 -10.88 -16.56 2.99
CA ASN A 56 -9.65 -16.58 3.78
C ASN A 56 -8.66 -17.64 3.24
N GLU A 57 -7.38 -17.31 3.15
CA GLU A 57 -6.24 -18.23 2.98
C GLU A 57 -6.31 -19.21 1.80
N ALA A 58 -6.73 -18.71 0.64
CA ALA A 58 -6.93 -19.53 -0.55
C ALA A 58 -5.63 -19.87 -1.30
N PHE A 59 -4.50 -19.28 -0.92
CA PHE A 59 -3.20 -19.52 -1.57
C PHE A 59 -2.29 -20.42 -0.72
N ALA A 60 -1.53 -21.25 -1.42
CA ALA A 60 -0.55 -22.15 -0.82
C ALA A 60 0.67 -21.35 -0.35
N ASP A 61 1.28 -21.81 0.74
CA ASP A 61 2.58 -21.31 1.17
C ASP A 61 3.71 -21.85 0.27
N GLY A 62 4.88 -21.20 0.33
CA GLY A 62 6.05 -21.56 -0.46
C GLY A 62 6.21 -20.74 -1.74
N SER A 63 7.00 -21.25 -2.68
CA SER A 63 7.50 -20.50 -3.85
C SER A 63 6.62 -20.58 -5.10
N GLY A 64 5.53 -21.35 -5.07
CA GLY A 64 4.70 -21.59 -6.26
C GLY A 64 3.69 -20.49 -6.59
N GLY A 65 3.24 -19.72 -5.59
CA GLY A 65 2.21 -18.68 -5.80
C GLY A 65 0.84 -19.23 -6.25
N GLY A 66 0.63 -20.54 -6.13
CA GLY A 66 -0.59 -21.22 -6.55
C GLY A 66 -1.66 -21.28 -5.47
N ARG A 67 -2.83 -21.77 -5.87
CA ARG A 67 -3.95 -22.00 -4.94
C ARG A 67 -3.62 -23.13 -3.97
N ARG A 68 -4.13 -23.01 -2.74
CA ARG A 68 -4.09 -24.07 -1.73
C ARG A 68 -4.95 -25.24 -2.18
N SER A 69 -4.38 -26.44 -2.13
CA SER A 69 -5.16 -27.68 -2.28
C SER A 69 -6.15 -27.78 -1.11
N SER A 70 -7.44 -27.78 -1.41
CA SER A 70 -8.53 -27.85 -0.44
C SER A 70 -9.78 -28.41 -1.10
N ASN A 71 -10.74 -28.87 -0.30
CA ASN A 71 -12.06 -29.28 -0.80
C ASN A 71 -12.74 -28.14 -1.59
N LEU A 72 -12.66 -26.89 -1.11
CA LEU A 72 -13.17 -25.71 -1.81
C LEU A 72 -12.49 -25.51 -3.18
N GLN A 73 -11.16 -25.55 -3.24
CA GLN A 73 -10.43 -25.44 -4.50
C GLN A 73 -10.76 -26.58 -5.47
N SER A 74 -11.02 -27.79 -4.97
CA SER A 74 -11.40 -28.94 -5.79
C SER A 74 -12.77 -28.79 -6.47
N THR A 75 -13.62 -27.86 -5.99
CA THR A 75 -14.91 -27.57 -6.65
C THR A 75 -14.76 -26.84 -7.98
N GLY A 76 -13.58 -26.27 -8.25
CA GLY A 76 -13.28 -25.46 -9.44
C GLY A 76 -12.54 -24.18 -9.08
N ASN A 77 -11.63 -23.73 -9.95
CA ASN A 77 -10.75 -22.57 -9.67
C ASN A 77 -11.50 -21.24 -9.52
N ASP A 78 -12.74 -21.18 -10.00
CA ASP A 78 -13.67 -20.06 -9.94
C ASP A 78 -14.37 -19.90 -8.58
N TRP A 79 -14.18 -20.82 -7.62
CA TRP A 79 -14.90 -20.81 -6.34
C TRP A 79 -14.80 -19.48 -5.57
N ILE A 80 -13.63 -18.83 -5.63
CA ILE A 80 -13.39 -17.53 -5.00
C ILE A 80 -14.26 -16.45 -5.66
N GLU A 81 -14.30 -16.40 -6.99
CA GLU A 81 -15.13 -15.44 -7.73
C GLU A 81 -16.62 -15.65 -7.41
N VAL A 82 -17.06 -16.91 -7.36
CA VAL A 82 -18.44 -17.26 -6.98
C VAL A 82 -18.75 -16.77 -5.57
N ALA A 83 -17.84 -16.94 -4.61
CA ALA A 83 -18.01 -16.45 -3.25
C ALA A 83 -18.19 -14.92 -3.21
N PHE A 84 -17.36 -14.15 -3.92
CA PHE A 84 -17.48 -12.68 -3.98
C PHE A 84 -18.77 -12.22 -4.66
N ARG A 85 -19.16 -12.83 -5.78
CA ARG A 85 -20.43 -12.49 -6.47
C ARG A 85 -21.65 -12.80 -5.60
N THR A 86 -21.62 -13.91 -4.88
CA THR A 86 -22.65 -14.29 -3.91
C THR A 86 -22.71 -13.26 -2.77
N ALA A 87 -21.57 -12.95 -2.16
CA ALA A 87 -21.48 -11.99 -1.07
C ALA A 87 -21.99 -10.59 -1.45
N ARG A 88 -21.65 -10.10 -2.66
CA ARG A 88 -22.15 -8.81 -3.15
C ARG A 88 -23.67 -8.79 -3.29
N THR A 89 -24.27 -9.91 -3.68
CA THR A 89 -25.72 -10.03 -3.82
C THR A 89 -26.39 -10.05 -2.45
N ALA A 90 -25.80 -10.77 -1.49
CA ALA A 90 -26.32 -10.91 -0.13
C ALA A 90 -26.31 -9.58 0.64
N ASP A 91 -25.20 -8.83 0.61
CA ASP A 91 -25.11 -7.50 1.20
C ASP A 91 -24.30 -6.53 0.32
N PRO A 92 -24.99 -5.70 -0.50
CA PRO A 92 -24.31 -4.71 -1.33
C PRO A 92 -23.60 -3.60 -0.55
N ALA A 93 -23.94 -3.36 0.72
CA ALA A 93 -23.40 -2.25 1.50
C ALA A 93 -22.06 -2.58 2.18
N ALA A 94 -21.76 -3.85 2.41
CA ALA A 94 -20.52 -4.28 3.04
C ALA A 94 -19.33 -4.20 2.08
N LYS A 95 -18.14 -3.86 2.62
CA LYS A 95 -16.89 -4.05 1.89
C LYS A 95 -16.51 -5.52 1.85
N LEU A 96 -16.16 -6.03 0.67
CA LEU A 96 -15.81 -7.44 0.47
C LEU A 96 -14.30 -7.61 0.33
N CYS A 97 -13.68 -8.28 1.30
CA CYS A 97 -12.25 -8.47 1.38
C CYS A 97 -11.83 -9.91 1.06
N TYR A 98 -10.71 -10.06 0.38
CA TYR A 98 -9.91 -11.29 0.39
C TYR A 98 -8.87 -11.18 1.53
N ASN A 99 -8.77 -12.17 2.41
CA ASN A 99 -7.84 -12.14 3.56
C ASN A 99 -6.85 -13.31 3.50
N ASP A 100 -5.57 -13.07 3.80
CA ASP A 100 -4.55 -14.13 3.84
C ASP A 100 -3.32 -13.68 4.65
N TYR A 101 -2.49 -14.64 5.06
CA TYR A 101 -1.17 -14.43 5.67
C TYR A 101 -0.04 -14.69 4.67
N ASN A 102 1.18 -14.29 5.04
CA ASN A 102 2.38 -14.45 4.21
C ASN A 102 2.23 -13.81 2.82
N ILE A 103 1.43 -12.75 2.74
CA ILE A 103 1.24 -11.91 1.55
C ILE A 103 1.80 -10.50 1.75
N GLU A 104 2.51 -10.27 2.85
CA GLU A 104 3.06 -8.97 3.24
C GLU A 104 4.35 -8.67 2.49
N ASN A 105 5.18 -9.69 2.25
CA ASN A 105 6.44 -9.51 1.53
C ASN A 105 6.19 -9.46 0.02
N TRP A 106 6.42 -8.29 -0.61
CA TRP A 106 6.14 -8.08 -2.04
C TRP A 106 6.84 -9.08 -2.96
N THR A 107 8.04 -9.56 -2.63
CA THR A 107 8.80 -10.48 -3.49
C THR A 107 8.37 -11.94 -3.33
N ALA A 108 7.47 -12.26 -2.38
CA ALA A 108 7.03 -13.62 -2.17
C ALA A 108 6.06 -14.07 -3.28
N ALA A 109 6.20 -15.33 -3.71
CA ALA A 109 5.35 -15.89 -4.76
C ALA A 109 3.87 -15.91 -4.37
N LYS A 110 3.56 -16.17 -3.09
CA LYS A 110 2.18 -16.11 -2.56
C LYS A 110 1.57 -14.72 -2.74
N THR A 111 2.30 -13.67 -2.36
CA THR A 111 1.90 -12.26 -2.57
C THR A 111 1.60 -11.98 -4.04
N GLN A 112 2.47 -12.42 -4.95
CA GLN A 112 2.29 -12.22 -6.38
C GLN A 112 1.08 -13.00 -6.93
N GLY A 113 0.85 -14.22 -6.44
CA GLY A 113 -0.34 -15.02 -6.78
C GLY A 113 -1.64 -14.31 -6.42
N VAL A 114 -1.72 -13.81 -5.19
CA VAL A 114 -2.88 -13.03 -4.71
C VAL A 114 -3.04 -11.73 -5.49
N TYR A 115 -1.94 -11.00 -5.73
CA TYR A 115 -1.96 -9.78 -6.54
C TYR A 115 -2.52 -10.01 -7.94
N ASN A 116 -2.07 -11.09 -8.61
CA ASN A 116 -2.56 -11.44 -9.94
C ASN A 116 -4.05 -11.79 -9.95
N MET A 117 -4.55 -12.50 -8.93
CA MET A 117 -5.98 -12.78 -8.79
C MET A 117 -6.79 -11.50 -8.60
N VAL A 118 -6.37 -10.61 -7.69
CA VAL A 118 -7.09 -9.36 -7.45
C VAL A 118 -7.08 -8.47 -8.68
N ARG A 119 -5.94 -8.39 -9.40
CA ARG A 119 -5.85 -7.66 -10.68
C ARG A 119 -6.84 -8.21 -11.71
N ASP A 120 -6.88 -9.52 -11.91
CA ASP A 120 -7.82 -10.19 -12.81
C ASP A 120 -9.28 -9.90 -12.41
N PHE A 121 -9.60 -10.00 -11.12
CA PHE A 121 -10.93 -9.72 -10.59
C PHE A 121 -11.36 -8.28 -10.89
N LYS A 122 -10.48 -7.29 -10.68
CA LYS A 122 -10.78 -5.90 -11.02
C LYS A 122 -10.95 -5.68 -12.52
N GLN A 123 -10.16 -6.35 -13.36
CA GLN A 123 -10.29 -6.27 -14.82
C GLN A 123 -11.61 -6.85 -15.34
N ARG A 124 -12.09 -7.95 -14.75
CA ARG A 124 -13.33 -8.63 -15.16
C ARG A 124 -14.59 -8.20 -14.40
N GLY A 125 -14.48 -7.22 -13.49
CA GLY A 125 -15.61 -6.72 -12.70
C GLY A 125 -16.12 -7.71 -11.64
N VAL A 126 -15.26 -8.55 -11.08
CA VAL A 126 -15.57 -9.35 -9.88
C VAL A 126 -15.64 -8.40 -8.68
N PRO A 127 -16.69 -8.48 -7.82
CA PRO A 127 -16.95 -7.48 -6.79
C PRO A 127 -16.05 -7.67 -5.56
N ILE A 128 -14.80 -7.23 -5.66
CA ILE A 128 -13.84 -7.16 -4.56
C ILE A 128 -13.50 -5.69 -4.25
N ASP A 129 -13.58 -5.34 -2.96
CA ASP A 129 -13.35 -3.99 -2.47
C ASP A 129 -12.07 -3.85 -1.67
N CYS A 130 -11.59 -4.93 -1.05
CA CYS A 130 -10.42 -4.87 -0.18
C CYS A 130 -9.54 -6.13 -0.22
N VAL A 131 -8.30 -5.97 0.22
CA VAL A 131 -7.40 -7.06 0.58
C VAL A 131 -6.97 -6.89 2.04
N GLY A 132 -7.25 -7.92 2.83
CA GLY A 132 -6.80 -8.08 4.21
C GLY A 132 -5.45 -8.78 4.25
N PHE A 133 -4.49 -8.16 4.94
CA PHE A 133 -3.18 -8.72 5.24
C PHE A 133 -3.20 -9.10 6.71
N GLN A 134 -3.14 -10.41 6.99
CA GLN A 134 -3.17 -10.90 8.38
C GLN A 134 -2.02 -10.28 9.18
N ALA A 135 -0.83 -10.16 8.58
CA ALA A 135 0.34 -9.53 9.20
C ALA A 135 0.80 -10.22 10.50
N HIS A 136 0.78 -11.55 10.50
CA HIS A 136 1.36 -12.40 11.53
C HIS A 136 2.89 -12.47 11.39
N PHE A 137 3.60 -11.51 11.95
CA PHE A 137 5.05 -11.41 11.80
C PHE A 137 5.80 -12.20 12.89
N ASN A 138 6.75 -13.04 12.48
CA ASN A 138 7.64 -13.80 13.37
C ASN A 138 8.98 -14.08 12.69
N SER A 139 9.89 -14.82 13.33
CA SER A 139 11.20 -15.14 12.75
C SER A 139 11.13 -15.93 11.43
N GLY A 140 10.08 -16.73 11.22
CA GLY A 140 9.86 -17.51 9.99
C GLY A 140 9.20 -16.70 8.86
N SER A 141 8.42 -15.68 9.21
CA SER A 141 7.82 -14.71 8.28
C SER A 141 8.02 -13.30 8.83
N PRO A 142 9.25 -12.75 8.72
CA PRO A 142 9.57 -11.47 9.35
C PRO A 142 8.93 -10.32 8.58
N TYR A 143 8.61 -9.26 9.31
CA TYR A 143 8.31 -7.96 8.70
C TYR A 143 9.45 -7.52 7.78
N ASN A 144 9.09 -6.98 6.62
CA ASN A 144 10.02 -6.38 5.67
C ASN A 144 9.50 -5.00 5.26
N ALA A 145 10.40 -4.04 5.04
CA ALA A 145 10.03 -2.68 4.60
C ALA A 145 9.30 -2.66 3.24
N ASN A 146 9.42 -3.71 2.42
CA ASN A 146 8.64 -3.86 1.21
C ASN A 146 7.15 -4.18 1.45
N PHE A 147 6.71 -4.30 2.71
CA PHE A 147 5.30 -4.42 3.05
C PHE A 147 4.50 -3.20 2.59
N ARG A 148 5.05 -1.99 2.76
CA ARG A 148 4.47 -0.77 2.17
C ARG A 148 4.29 -0.88 0.66
N THR A 149 5.26 -1.48 -0.03
CA THR A 149 5.17 -1.73 -1.48
C THR A 149 3.99 -2.65 -1.76
N ALA A 150 3.84 -3.76 -1.04
CA ALA A 150 2.70 -4.65 -1.19
C ALA A 150 1.37 -3.91 -0.99
N LEU A 151 1.20 -3.20 0.14
CA LEU A 151 0.00 -2.40 0.41
C LEU A 151 -0.31 -1.40 -0.72
N SER A 152 0.69 -0.64 -1.16
CA SER A 152 0.52 0.35 -2.23
C SER A 152 0.21 -0.27 -3.60
N SER A 153 0.79 -1.43 -3.92
CA SER A 153 0.53 -2.17 -5.15
C SER A 153 -0.91 -2.68 -5.21
N PHE A 154 -1.41 -3.28 -4.14
CA PHE A 154 -2.82 -3.69 -4.08
C PHE A 154 -3.77 -2.48 -4.13
N ALA A 155 -3.45 -1.41 -3.39
CA ALA A 155 -4.20 -0.16 -3.45
C ALA A 155 -4.30 0.42 -4.88
N ALA A 156 -3.24 0.30 -5.68
CA ALA A 156 -3.20 0.76 -7.07
C ALA A 156 -4.16 -0.03 -8.01
N LEU A 157 -4.61 -1.22 -7.62
CA LEU A 157 -5.65 -1.97 -8.33
C LEU A 157 -7.07 -1.42 -8.07
N GLY A 158 -7.20 -0.38 -7.24
CA GLY A 158 -8.49 0.21 -6.89
C GLY A 158 -9.27 -0.58 -5.85
N VAL A 159 -8.57 -1.34 -5.00
CA VAL A 159 -9.10 -1.93 -3.77
C VAL A 159 -8.54 -1.19 -2.55
N ASP A 160 -9.25 -1.21 -1.45
CA ASP A 160 -8.70 -0.81 -0.16
C ASP A 160 -7.76 -1.91 0.39
N VAL A 161 -6.90 -1.56 1.32
CA VAL A 161 -6.05 -2.52 2.04
C VAL A 161 -6.30 -2.41 3.54
N GLN A 162 -6.25 -3.52 4.25
CA GLN A 162 -6.49 -3.57 5.69
C GLN A 162 -5.48 -4.51 6.34
N ILE A 163 -4.93 -4.09 7.47
CA ILE A 163 -4.14 -4.97 8.33
C ILE A 163 -5.12 -5.60 9.32
N THR A 164 -5.29 -6.92 9.27
CA THR A 164 -6.48 -7.60 9.80
C THR A 164 -6.23 -8.40 11.07
N GLU A 165 -5.02 -8.94 11.26
CA GLU A 165 -4.73 -9.90 12.34
C GLU A 165 -3.33 -9.65 12.94
N LEU A 166 -2.94 -8.37 13.06
CA LEU A 166 -1.58 -7.98 13.41
C LEU A 166 -1.14 -8.52 14.76
N ASP A 167 -0.09 -9.33 14.73
CA ASP A 167 0.70 -9.71 15.88
C ASP A 167 2.17 -9.84 15.45
N ILE A 168 3.11 -9.43 16.33
CA ILE A 168 4.55 -9.44 16.03
C ILE A 168 5.26 -10.17 17.15
N GLN A 169 5.91 -11.30 16.85
CA GLN A 169 6.70 -12.05 17.82
C GLN A 169 7.68 -11.14 18.60
N GLY A 170 7.64 -11.22 19.93
CA GLY A 170 8.41 -10.37 20.84
C GLY A 170 7.93 -8.92 20.96
N ALA A 171 6.90 -8.52 20.20
CA ALA A 171 6.30 -7.19 20.19
C ALA A 171 7.32 -6.04 20.08
N SER A 172 8.24 -6.15 19.12
CA SER A 172 9.20 -5.07 18.82
C SER A 172 8.48 -3.74 18.59
N ALA A 173 8.78 -2.75 19.42
CA ALA A 173 8.17 -1.43 19.35
C ALA A 173 8.45 -0.73 18.00
N THR A 174 9.65 -0.91 17.46
CA THR A 174 10.04 -0.39 16.14
C THR A 174 9.25 -1.05 15.03
N THR A 175 9.10 -2.38 15.07
CA THR A 175 8.36 -3.11 14.03
C THR A 175 6.88 -2.72 14.04
N TYR A 176 6.27 -2.60 15.22
CA TYR A 176 4.89 -2.13 15.36
C TYR A 176 4.70 -0.71 14.78
N ALA A 177 5.59 0.23 15.09
CA ALA A 177 5.52 1.58 14.51
C ALA A 177 5.72 1.58 12.99
N ASN A 178 6.63 0.75 12.47
CA ASN A 178 6.85 0.63 11.03
C ASN A 178 5.59 0.15 10.30
N VAL A 179 4.94 -0.90 10.81
CA VAL A 179 3.69 -1.43 10.25
C VAL A 179 2.57 -0.37 10.26
N VAL A 180 2.45 0.39 11.36
CA VAL A 180 1.48 1.50 11.43
C VAL A 180 1.80 2.58 10.40
N ASN A 181 3.06 2.99 10.29
CA ASN A 181 3.50 4.00 9.32
C ASN A 181 3.33 3.53 7.87
N ASP A 182 3.47 2.24 7.59
CA ASP A 182 3.21 1.67 6.27
C ASP A 182 1.74 1.81 5.89
N CYS A 183 0.81 1.56 6.83
CA CYS A 183 -0.61 1.81 6.60
C CYS A 183 -0.89 3.32 6.42
N LEU A 184 -0.39 4.17 7.32
CA LEU A 184 -0.59 5.63 7.23
C LEU A 184 -0.04 6.24 5.94
N ALA A 185 1.01 5.64 5.35
CA ALA A 185 1.58 6.08 4.08
C ALA A 185 0.76 5.69 2.85
N VAL A 186 -0.23 4.81 2.98
CA VAL A 186 -1.09 4.34 1.88
C VAL A 186 -2.51 4.86 2.10
N PRO A 187 -3.02 5.84 1.32
CA PRO A 187 -4.32 6.46 1.56
C PRO A 187 -5.51 5.49 1.57
N ARG A 188 -5.37 4.34 0.88
CA ARG A 188 -6.36 3.27 0.84
C ARG A 188 -6.20 2.23 1.95
N CYS A 189 -5.19 2.36 2.82
CA CYS A 189 -5.10 1.58 4.04
C CYS A 189 -6.02 2.18 5.10
N ASN A 190 -7.13 1.52 5.39
CA ASN A 190 -8.21 2.09 6.18
C ASN A 190 -8.54 1.30 7.46
N GLY A 191 -7.65 0.42 7.89
CA GLY A 191 -7.79 -0.31 9.14
C GLY A 191 -6.53 -1.05 9.55
N ILE A 192 -6.28 -1.04 10.86
CA ILE A 192 -5.32 -1.90 11.55
C ILE A 192 -6.07 -2.58 12.68
N THR A 193 -6.06 -3.90 12.71
CA THR A 193 -6.63 -4.73 13.79
C THR A 193 -5.51 -5.62 14.33
N VAL A 194 -5.29 -5.59 15.64
CA VAL A 194 -4.37 -6.51 16.34
C VAL A 194 -5.12 -7.77 16.75
N TRP A 195 -4.47 -8.94 16.67
CA TRP A 195 -5.15 -10.23 16.87
C TRP A 195 -5.22 -10.67 18.33
N GLY A 196 -5.93 -9.85 19.10
CA GLY A 196 -6.15 -10.05 20.53
C GLY A 196 -5.95 -8.76 21.32
N VAL A 197 -6.25 -8.81 22.62
CA VAL A 197 -6.11 -7.65 23.50
C VAL A 197 -4.78 -7.74 24.27
N ARG A 198 -4.62 -8.78 25.08
CA ARG A 198 -3.44 -9.01 25.93
C ARG A 198 -2.69 -10.23 25.41
N ASP A 199 -1.39 -10.31 25.66
CA ASP A 199 -0.55 -11.46 25.24
C ASP A 199 -1.14 -12.82 25.66
N GLN A 200 -1.76 -12.90 26.84
CA GLN A 200 -2.44 -14.10 27.34
C GLN A 200 -3.73 -14.48 26.60
N ASP A 201 -4.32 -13.53 25.85
CA ASP A 201 -5.47 -13.75 24.98
C ASP A 201 -5.03 -14.14 23.55
N SER A 202 -3.73 -14.04 23.23
CA SER A 202 -3.21 -14.38 21.92
C SER A 202 -3.26 -15.89 21.70
N TRP A 203 -3.66 -16.29 20.50
CA TRP A 203 -3.51 -17.66 20.00
C TRP A 203 -2.05 -18.14 19.92
N ARG A 204 -1.09 -17.20 20.01
CA ARG A 204 0.37 -17.42 20.05
C ARG A 204 0.97 -16.78 21.30
N SER A 205 0.38 -17.03 22.47
CA SER A 205 0.79 -16.40 23.74
C SER A 205 2.28 -16.54 24.06
N GLY A 206 2.91 -17.66 23.67
CA GLY A 206 4.36 -17.88 23.84
C GLY A 206 5.24 -16.89 23.09
N ASP A 207 4.73 -16.26 22.02
CA ASP A 207 5.45 -15.23 21.27
C ASP A 207 5.34 -13.84 21.93
N THR A 208 4.48 -13.67 22.93
CA THR A 208 4.13 -12.38 23.55
C THR A 208 3.91 -11.26 22.52
N PRO A 209 3.01 -11.43 21.52
CA PRO A 209 3.14 -10.67 20.30
C PRO A 209 2.25 -9.42 20.24
N LEU A 210 1.47 -9.12 21.28
CA LEU A 210 0.43 -8.08 21.30
C LEU A 210 0.90 -6.80 22.01
N LEU A 211 -0.02 -5.84 22.17
CA LEU A 211 0.26 -4.50 22.71
C LEU A 211 0.14 -4.40 24.25
N PHE A 212 -0.47 -5.40 24.90
CA PHE A 212 -0.66 -5.43 26.35
C PHE A 212 -0.12 -6.72 26.95
N SER A 213 0.44 -6.63 28.14
CA SER A 213 0.81 -7.78 28.98
C SER A 213 0.01 -7.69 30.28
N GLY A 214 -0.93 -8.62 30.50
CA GLY A 214 -1.94 -8.47 31.55
C GLY A 214 -2.72 -7.16 31.38
N GLY A 215 -2.76 -6.32 32.41
CA GLY A 215 -3.38 -4.98 32.35
C GLY A 215 -2.45 -3.87 31.83
N ASN A 216 -1.17 -4.16 31.61
CA ASN A 216 -0.15 -3.14 31.35
C ASN A 216 0.09 -2.92 29.85
N LYS A 217 0.22 -1.65 29.46
CA LYS A 217 0.64 -1.25 28.11
C LYS A 217 2.12 -1.61 27.91
N LYS A 218 2.45 -2.29 26.81
CA LYS A 218 3.83 -2.61 26.43
C LYS A 218 4.49 -1.42 25.72
N PRO A 219 5.83 -1.38 25.58
CA PRO A 219 6.50 -0.34 24.77
C PRO A 219 5.95 -0.22 23.34
N ALA A 220 5.54 -1.33 22.74
CA ALA A 220 4.89 -1.35 21.44
C ALA A 220 3.57 -0.56 21.40
N TYR A 221 2.76 -0.59 22.46
CA TYR A 221 1.53 0.21 22.53
C TYR A 221 1.84 1.70 22.37
N THR A 222 2.81 2.21 23.13
CA THR A 222 3.20 3.62 23.08
C THR A 222 3.77 3.97 21.71
N SER A 223 4.55 3.08 21.11
CA SER A 223 5.09 3.25 19.75
C SER A 223 3.98 3.37 18.69
N VAL A 224 2.98 2.48 18.74
CA VAL A 224 1.78 2.55 17.87
C VAL A 224 1.04 3.86 18.07
N LEU A 225 0.77 4.25 19.32
CA LEU A 225 0.06 5.48 19.64
C LEU A 225 0.81 6.72 19.13
N ASN A 226 2.13 6.76 19.30
CA ASN A 226 2.96 7.84 18.79
C ASN A 226 2.93 7.92 17.27
N ALA A 227 3.05 6.78 16.57
CA ALA A 227 2.97 6.74 15.11
C ALA A 227 1.61 7.23 14.59
N LEU A 228 0.51 6.83 15.22
CA LEU A 228 -0.84 7.29 14.88
C LEU A 228 -1.01 8.81 15.08
N ASN A 229 -0.39 9.37 16.11
CA ASN A 229 -0.48 10.80 16.43
C ASN A 229 0.54 11.68 15.69
N ALA A 230 1.56 11.08 15.06
CA ALA A 230 2.62 11.81 14.36
C ALA A 230 2.19 12.35 12.99
N VAL A 231 0.96 12.08 12.55
CA VAL A 231 0.39 12.69 11.33
C VAL A 231 0.22 14.20 11.59
N PRO A 232 0.85 15.09 10.81
CA PRO A 232 0.67 16.53 10.98
C PRO A 232 -0.80 16.89 10.89
N THR A 233 -1.27 17.70 11.84
CA THR A 233 -2.60 18.32 11.82
C THR A 233 -2.76 19.11 10.53
N VAL A 234 -3.42 18.53 9.53
CA VAL A 234 -3.98 19.29 8.42
C VAL A 234 -5.12 20.10 9.03
N SER A 235 -4.95 21.42 9.15
CA SER A 235 -6.04 22.31 9.54
C SER A 235 -7.21 22.17 8.56
N PRO A 236 -8.47 22.11 9.03
CA PRO A 236 -9.60 21.93 8.15
C PRO A 236 -9.91 23.24 7.41
N THR A 237 -9.77 23.23 6.08
CA THR A 237 -10.36 24.25 5.20
C THR A 237 -11.86 23.91 5.01
N PRO A 238 -12.78 24.90 4.89
CA PRO A 238 -14.24 24.68 5.00
C PRO A 238 -14.86 23.84 3.87
N PRO A 239 -16.08 23.30 4.05
CA PRO A 239 -16.69 22.34 3.14
C PRO A 239 -17.23 23.02 1.87
N VAL A 240 -16.97 22.42 0.71
CA VAL A 240 -17.68 22.73 -0.54
C VAL A 240 -18.55 21.52 -0.90
N SER A 241 -19.84 21.78 -1.09
CA SER A 241 -20.90 20.82 -1.40
C SER A 241 -20.77 20.20 -2.81
N PRO A 242 -21.43 19.05 -3.10
CA PRO A 242 -21.08 18.14 -4.20
C PRO A 242 -21.89 18.38 -5.48
N SER A 243 -21.29 18.11 -6.66
CA SER A 243 -21.91 17.46 -7.85
C SER A 243 -20.92 17.43 -9.03
N PRO A 244 -21.12 16.61 -10.08
CA PRO A 244 -20.99 15.15 -10.13
C PRO A 244 -19.74 14.72 -10.92
N SER A 245 -19.32 13.46 -10.72
CA SER A 245 -18.41 12.74 -11.64
C SER A 245 -19.07 12.57 -13.02
N PRO A 246 -18.33 12.35 -14.14
CA PRO A 246 -17.18 11.42 -14.22
C PRO A 246 -16.01 11.82 -15.16
N SER A 247 -14.78 11.35 -14.86
CA SER A 247 -13.84 10.79 -15.86
C SER A 247 -12.43 10.57 -15.28
N VAL A 248 -11.88 9.37 -15.53
CA VAL A 248 -10.48 8.92 -15.50
C VAL A 248 -9.42 9.96 -15.04
N SER A 249 -8.83 9.79 -13.85
CA SER A 249 -7.71 10.64 -13.39
C SER A 249 -6.33 10.04 -13.72
N PRO A 250 -5.42 10.81 -14.34
CA PRO A 250 -4.00 10.47 -14.46
C PRO A 250 -3.29 10.64 -13.11
N SER A 251 -2.13 9.97 -12.94
CA SER A 251 -1.26 10.08 -11.75
C SER A 251 -1.15 11.53 -11.25
N ALA A 252 -1.45 11.75 -9.96
CA ALA A 252 -1.41 13.08 -9.36
C ALA A 252 -0.04 13.74 -9.58
N SER A 253 -0.03 14.94 -10.18
CA SER A 253 1.18 15.72 -10.37
C SER A 253 1.53 16.53 -9.12
N PHE A 254 2.81 16.75 -8.86
CA PHE A 254 3.35 17.45 -7.69
C PHE A 254 4.50 18.38 -8.11
N ARG A 255 4.91 19.29 -7.23
CA ARG A 255 6.16 20.04 -7.38
C ARG A 255 7.26 19.39 -6.56
N LEU A 256 8.48 19.38 -7.06
CA LEU A 256 9.64 18.88 -6.31
C LEU A 256 10.35 20.06 -5.63
N ARG A 257 10.04 20.32 -4.36
CA ARG A 257 10.55 21.46 -3.59
C ARG A 257 11.80 21.08 -2.83
N ASN A 258 12.86 21.88 -2.92
CA ASN A 258 14.07 21.72 -2.13
C ASN A 258 13.88 22.24 -0.71
N ASP A 259 14.32 21.49 0.30
CA ASP A 259 14.18 21.88 1.71
C ASP A 259 15.03 23.09 2.06
N GLY A 260 16.28 23.15 1.58
CA GLY A 260 17.22 24.22 1.90
C GLY A 260 16.91 25.54 1.21
N ALA A 261 16.42 25.49 -0.03
CA ALA A 261 16.09 26.68 -0.81
C ALA A 261 14.63 27.12 -0.69
N GLY A 262 13.73 26.22 -0.30
CA GLY A 262 12.28 26.47 -0.28
C GLY A 262 11.65 26.63 -1.68
N ARG A 263 12.39 26.33 -2.75
CA ARG A 263 12.03 26.52 -4.17
C ARG A 263 11.86 25.20 -4.90
N CYS A 264 11.17 25.22 -6.04
CA CYS A 264 10.78 24.04 -6.79
C CYS A 264 11.67 23.81 -8.01
N VAL A 265 11.92 22.55 -8.36
CA VAL A 265 12.57 22.20 -9.64
C VAL A 265 11.71 22.73 -10.79
N ASP A 266 12.35 23.47 -11.68
CA ASP A 266 11.72 24.30 -12.70
C ASP A 266 12.43 24.12 -14.05
N SER A 267 11.64 23.90 -15.10
CA SER A 267 12.14 24.03 -16.48
C SER A 267 12.07 25.51 -16.90
N PRO A 268 13.22 26.18 -17.17
CA PRO A 268 13.27 27.62 -17.40
C PRO A 268 12.34 28.07 -18.52
N ASN A 269 11.51 29.08 -18.26
CA ASN A 269 10.57 29.65 -19.24
C ASN A 269 9.64 28.61 -19.89
N SER A 270 9.33 27.51 -19.19
CA SER A 270 8.61 26.36 -19.74
C SER A 270 9.26 25.73 -20.98
N ALA A 271 10.57 25.88 -21.13
CA ALA A 271 11.32 25.24 -22.20
C ALA A 271 11.14 23.71 -22.15
N SER A 272 10.85 23.12 -23.29
CA SER A 272 10.55 21.69 -23.41
C SER A 272 11.49 20.98 -24.39
N ALA A 273 12.59 21.60 -24.81
CA ALA A 273 13.57 20.96 -25.70
C ALA A 273 14.44 19.95 -24.91
N ASN A 274 14.85 18.86 -25.57
CA ASN A 274 15.85 17.95 -25.00
C ASN A 274 17.15 18.72 -24.70
N GLY A 275 17.76 18.44 -23.54
CA GLY A 275 18.95 19.14 -23.06
C GLY A 275 18.65 20.42 -22.29
N THR A 276 17.38 20.81 -22.12
CA THR A 276 17.01 21.93 -21.26
C THR A 276 17.46 21.65 -19.83
N LEU A 277 18.35 22.49 -19.29
CA LEU A 277 18.91 22.28 -17.96
C LEU A 277 17.97 22.83 -16.88
N PHE A 278 17.63 22.00 -15.89
CA PHE A 278 16.75 22.43 -14.81
C PHE A 278 17.41 23.46 -13.89
N GLN A 279 16.57 24.30 -13.31
CA GLN A 279 16.91 25.25 -12.26
C GLN A 279 15.94 25.05 -11.07
N ILE A 280 16.16 25.79 -9.99
CA ILE A 280 15.09 26.04 -9.02
C ILE A 280 14.49 27.42 -9.23
N TYR A 281 13.18 27.51 -8.99
CA TYR A 281 12.44 28.77 -9.04
C TYR A 281 11.37 28.79 -7.95
N ASP A 282 10.85 29.97 -7.63
CA ASP A 282 9.74 30.11 -6.70
C ASP A 282 8.58 29.19 -7.12
N CYS A 283 8.03 28.48 -6.14
CA CYS A 283 7.06 27.43 -6.41
C CYS A 283 5.75 28.02 -6.95
N HIS A 284 5.32 27.57 -8.13
CA HIS A 284 4.09 28.00 -8.77
C HIS A 284 3.34 26.82 -9.41
N THR A 285 2.15 27.05 -9.95
CA THR A 285 1.28 25.97 -10.46
C THR A 285 1.47 25.62 -11.93
N ASN A 286 2.28 26.38 -12.67
CA ASN A 286 2.48 26.18 -14.12
C ASN A 286 3.09 24.80 -14.44
N PRO A 287 2.81 24.25 -15.64
CA PRO A 287 3.23 22.90 -16.03
C PRO A 287 4.73 22.63 -15.92
N ASN A 288 5.57 23.65 -16.07
CA ASN A 288 7.03 23.56 -16.00
C ASN A 288 7.61 23.37 -14.59
N GLN A 289 6.75 23.21 -13.57
CA GLN A 289 7.10 22.69 -12.24
C GLN A 289 6.25 21.49 -11.81
N ARG A 290 5.42 20.93 -12.71
CA ARG A 290 4.50 19.82 -12.41
C ARG A 290 5.10 18.50 -12.85
N PHE A 291 5.65 17.78 -11.88
CA PHE A 291 6.15 16.43 -12.06
C PHE A 291 5.05 15.39 -11.84
N SER A 292 5.04 14.32 -12.62
CA SER A 292 4.43 13.05 -12.24
C SER A 292 5.53 12.03 -11.99
N TYR A 293 5.26 11.06 -11.12
CA TYR A 293 6.20 9.98 -10.82
C TYR A 293 5.62 8.65 -11.28
N THR A 294 6.30 7.98 -12.20
CA THR A 294 5.79 6.73 -12.81
C THR A 294 6.20 5.50 -12.01
N SER A 295 5.56 4.37 -12.29
CA SER A 295 5.98 3.05 -11.79
C SER A 295 7.38 2.66 -12.28
N GLY A 296 7.84 3.22 -13.40
CA GLY A 296 9.20 3.11 -13.92
C GLY A 296 10.22 4.02 -13.20
N ARG A 297 9.85 4.64 -12.08
CA ARG A 297 10.67 5.58 -11.29
C ARG A 297 11.10 6.84 -12.05
N GLN A 298 10.38 7.21 -13.11
CA GLN A 298 10.68 8.42 -13.87
C GLN A 298 9.98 9.62 -13.24
N LEU A 299 10.68 10.75 -13.20
CA LEU A 299 10.09 12.06 -12.88
C LEU A 299 9.72 12.76 -14.19
N GLN A 300 8.46 12.64 -14.60
CA GLN A 300 7.97 13.18 -15.86
C GLN A 300 7.45 14.61 -15.71
N ILE A 301 7.79 15.49 -16.65
CA ILE A 301 7.41 16.90 -16.68
C ILE A 301 7.40 17.40 -18.13
N LEU A 302 6.41 18.21 -18.50
CA LEU A 302 6.24 18.71 -19.89
C LEU A 302 6.26 17.60 -20.96
N GLY A 303 5.75 16.40 -20.63
CA GLY A 303 5.76 15.23 -21.52
C GLY A 303 7.13 14.55 -21.69
N LYS A 304 8.13 14.98 -20.91
CA LYS A 304 9.53 14.51 -20.92
C LYS A 304 9.95 14.08 -19.52
N CYS A 305 11.20 13.70 -19.32
CA CYS A 305 11.71 13.14 -18.07
C CYS A 305 12.88 13.96 -17.51
N LEU A 306 12.98 14.02 -16.18
CA LEU A 306 14.19 14.44 -15.49
C LEU A 306 15.30 13.42 -15.77
N ASP A 307 16.40 13.90 -16.33
CA ASP A 307 17.47 13.08 -16.88
C ASP A 307 18.82 13.49 -16.28
N SER A 308 19.56 12.50 -15.80
CA SER A 308 21.00 12.63 -15.57
C SER A 308 21.70 12.24 -16.87
N PRO A 309 22.55 13.08 -17.49
CA PRO A 309 23.29 12.69 -18.67
C PRO A 309 24.05 11.37 -18.48
N THR A 310 24.14 10.55 -19.54
CA THR A 310 24.89 9.29 -19.50
C THR A 310 26.35 9.53 -19.12
N GLY A 311 26.88 8.76 -18.16
CA GLY A 311 28.25 8.92 -17.66
C GLY A 311 28.45 10.12 -16.71
N ALA A 312 27.37 10.73 -16.23
CA ALA A 312 27.44 11.87 -15.31
C ALA A 312 28.08 11.52 -13.96
N GLY A 313 29.01 12.37 -13.53
CA GLY A 313 29.60 12.37 -12.18
C GLY A 313 29.02 13.46 -11.28
N SER A 314 29.56 13.58 -10.07
CA SER A 314 29.16 14.63 -9.13
C SER A 314 29.39 16.03 -9.72
N GLY A 315 28.41 16.91 -9.57
CA GLY A 315 28.39 18.26 -10.12
C GLY A 315 27.68 18.37 -11.47
N THR A 316 27.40 17.25 -12.16
CA THR A 316 26.70 17.29 -13.44
C THR A 316 25.28 17.83 -13.28
N ARG A 317 24.88 18.71 -14.20
CA ARG A 317 23.53 19.26 -14.25
C ARG A 317 22.53 18.25 -14.78
N VAL A 318 21.35 18.21 -14.18
CA VAL A 318 20.23 17.42 -14.69
C VAL A 318 19.50 18.20 -15.79
N GLN A 319 18.98 17.47 -16.76
CA GLN A 319 18.37 18.01 -17.96
C GLN A 319 16.98 17.41 -18.19
N LEU A 320 16.21 18.05 -19.05
CA LEU A 320 14.98 17.52 -19.61
C LEU A 320 15.33 16.67 -20.82
N TRP A 321 14.80 15.45 -20.91
CA TRP A 321 15.03 14.57 -22.06
C TRP A 321 13.80 13.72 -22.36
N ASP A 322 13.72 13.20 -23.59
CA ASP A 322 12.68 12.22 -23.93
C ASP A 322 12.72 11.03 -23.00
N CYS A 323 11.53 10.63 -22.54
CA CYS A 323 11.41 9.53 -21.60
C CYS A 323 11.83 8.20 -22.22
N HIS A 324 12.75 7.50 -21.55
CA HIS A 324 13.19 6.15 -21.90
C HIS A 324 13.45 5.33 -20.64
N THR A 325 13.61 4.01 -20.79
CA THR A 325 13.68 3.08 -19.66
C THR A 325 15.05 2.98 -18.98
N ASN A 326 16.10 3.62 -19.54
CA ASN A 326 17.45 3.57 -18.96
C ASN A 326 17.50 4.15 -17.54
N THR A 327 18.44 3.65 -16.73
CA THR A 327 18.57 3.95 -15.30
C THR A 327 18.90 5.41 -15.01
N ASN A 328 19.44 6.16 -15.98
CA ASN A 328 19.80 7.56 -15.83
C ASN A 328 18.58 8.50 -15.75
N GLN A 329 17.37 8.01 -16.05
CA GLN A 329 16.08 8.70 -15.84
C GLN A 329 15.26 8.11 -14.68
N GLN A 330 15.81 7.17 -13.93
CA GLN A 330 15.15 6.57 -12.78
C GLN A 330 15.62 7.27 -11.50
N TRP A 331 14.67 7.66 -10.64
CA TRP A 331 14.94 8.42 -9.42
C TRP A 331 14.28 7.76 -8.22
N ASN A 332 15.04 7.51 -7.16
CA ASN A 332 14.55 6.91 -5.93
C ASN A 332 14.38 7.99 -4.86
N PHE A 333 13.20 8.06 -4.24
CA PHE A 333 12.95 8.93 -3.10
C PHE A 333 13.31 8.18 -1.81
N ASN A 334 14.20 8.75 -1.02
CA ASN A 334 14.71 8.12 0.19
C ASN A 334 14.01 8.67 1.44
N SER A 335 13.97 7.87 2.52
CA SER A 335 13.33 8.24 3.79
C SER A 335 13.97 9.46 4.48
N ASN A 336 15.24 9.74 4.18
CA ASN A 336 15.97 10.92 4.68
C ASN A 336 15.71 12.20 3.86
N GLY A 337 14.77 12.17 2.92
CA GLY A 337 14.41 13.30 2.05
C GLY A 337 15.27 13.45 0.80
N THR A 338 16.35 12.68 0.65
CA THR A 338 17.17 12.75 -0.58
C THR A 338 16.49 12.05 -1.76
N VAL A 339 16.87 12.44 -2.99
CA VAL A 339 16.41 11.79 -4.23
C VAL A 339 17.64 11.29 -4.98
N THR A 340 17.83 9.98 -5.13
CA THR A 340 19.01 9.39 -5.80
C THR A 340 18.74 8.95 -7.22
N ASN A 341 19.70 9.14 -8.11
CA ASN A 341 19.63 8.64 -9.48
C ASN A 341 19.95 7.14 -9.55
N GLY A 342 19.20 6.39 -10.38
CA GLY A 342 19.32 4.95 -10.51
C GLY A 342 20.56 4.46 -11.25
N ALA A 343 21.26 5.32 -12.02
CA ALA A 343 22.47 4.93 -12.74
C ALA A 343 23.75 5.04 -11.91
N ASN A 344 23.86 6.05 -11.05
CA ASN A 344 25.11 6.39 -10.36
C ASN A 344 24.96 6.59 -8.84
N ASN A 345 23.75 6.42 -8.29
CA ASN A 345 23.44 6.59 -6.86
C ASN A 345 23.77 7.98 -6.28
N LEU A 346 23.98 8.99 -7.14
CA LEU A 346 24.19 10.37 -6.72
C LEU A 346 22.85 11.03 -6.36
N CYS A 347 22.89 11.94 -5.41
CA CYS A 347 21.73 12.68 -4.93
C CYS A 347 21.46 13.91 -5.80
N LEU A 348 20.19 14.15 -6.13
CA LEU A 348 19.72 15.41 -6.68
C LEU A 348 20.05 16.53 -5.68
N ALA A 349 20.66 17.60 -6.15
CA ALA A 349 21.18 18.69 -5.35
C ALA A 349 20.93 20.04 -6.00
N VAL A 350 20.96 21.11 -5.20
CA VAL A 350 21.03 22.50 -5.70
C VAL A 350 22.35 23.14 -5.31
N THR A 351 22.88 23.98 -6.19
CA THR A 351 24.14 24.71 -6.00
C THR A 351 23.98 26.04 -5.25
N GLY A 352 22.75 26.50 -5.08
CA GLY A 352 22.42 27.76 -4.39
C GLY A 352 20.95 27.79 -3.99
N THR A 353 20.54 28.85 -3.30
CA THR A 353 19.16 29.00 -2.81
C THR A 353 18.31 29.95 -3.64
N SER A 354 18.90 30.84 -4.44
CA SER A 354 18.19 31.83 -5.27
C SER A 354 17.45 31.20 -6.44
N ASN A 355 16.45 31.92 -6.98
CA ASN A 355 15.91 31.60 -8.31
C ASN A 355 17.06 31.45 -9.32
N THR A 356 16.87 30.55 -10.28
CA THR A 356 17.86 30.17 -11.30
C THR A 356 19.10 29.41 -10.79
N SER A 357 19.17 29.07 -9.49
CA SER A 357 20.22 28.18 -9.00
C SER A 357 20.11 26.82 -9.68
N THR A 358 21.24 26.18 -9.92
CA THR A 358 21.31 25.02 -10.80
C THR A 358 20.90 23.75 -10.05
N VAL A 359 20.21 22.84 -10.74
CA VAL A 359 19.95 21.50 -10.23
C VAL A 359 21.00 20.56 -10.79
N THR A 360 21.67 19.84 -9.90
CA THR A 360 22.77 18.91 -10.22
C THR A 360 22.55 17.57 -9.56
N ILE A 361 23.43 16.61 -9.84
CA ILE A 361 23.64 15.43 -9.00
C ILE A 361 24.95 15.58 -8.24
N ALA A 362 25.03 15.08 -7.00
CA ALA A 362 26.22 15.14 -6.17
C ALA A 362 26.31 13.94 -5.22
N SER A 363 27.50 13.70 -4.66
CA SER A 363 27.67 12.71 -3.60
C SER A 363 26.69 12.96 -2.45
N CYS A 364 25.95 11.94 -2.05
CA CYS A 364 24.93 12.05 -1.02
C CYS A 364 25.55 12.35 0.34
N ASN A 365 25.12 13.45 0.96
CA ASN A 365 25.55 13.85 2.31
C ASN A 365 24.35 14.21 3.22
N GLY A 366 23.13 14.21 2.68
CA GLY A 366 21.90 14.47 3.44
C GLY A 366 21.69 15.93 3.86
N SER A 367 22.51 16.87 3.38
CA SER A 367 22.33 18.30 3.67
C SER A 367 21.05 18.85 3.04
N ALA A 368 20.55 19.97 3.57
CA ALA A 368 19.26 20.53 3.17
C ALA A 368 19.15 20.85 1.67
N ASN A 369 20.27 21.17 1.00
CA ASN A 369 20.29 21.38 -0.45
C ASN A 369 20.15 20.09 -1.28
N GLN A 370 20.20 18.91 -0.65
CA GLN A 370 19.96 17.60 -1.27
C GLN A 370 18.64 16.95 -0.84
N ARG A 371 17.87 17.60 0.04
CA ARG A 371 16.58 17.09 0.50
C ARG A 371 15.43 17.75 -0.24
N TRP A 372 14.43 16.95 -0.56
CA TRP A 372 13.32 17.32 -1.43
C TRP A 372 12.00 16.80 -0.90
N THR A 373 10.98 17.63 -1.03
CA THR A 373 9.60 17.34 -0.64
C THR A 373 8.70 17.43 -1.87
N ARG A 374 7.74 16.50 -1.98
CA ARG A 374 6.67 16.58 -2.99
C ARG A 374 5.60 17.54 -2.46
N ALA A 375 5.41 18.68 -3.13
CA ALA A 375 4.64 19.84 -2.66
C ALA A 375 3.51 20.27 -3.61
#